data_AF-A0A0D2X4U9-F1
#
_entry.id   AF-A0A0D2X4U9-F1
#
_cell.length_a   1.000
_cell.length_b   1.000
_cell.length_c   1.000
_cell.angle_alpha   90.00
_cell.angle_beta   90.00
_cell.angle_gamma   90.00
#
_symmetry.space_group_name_H-M   'P 1'
#
loop_
_entity.id
_entity.type
_entity.pdbx_description
1 polymer ?
#
loop_
_entity_poly.entity_id
_entity_poly.type
_entity_poly.pdbx_seq_one_letter_code
_entity_poly.pdbx_strand_id
1 'polypeptide(L)'
;MLTYQSMSESQRELHDFVKNASGWLLQQERLTDGGDVDSLRENQIGDVGAQAIAETLKVSDVGAQAIAETLKVNTPLFSLEVACNQIGDAGARAFAEALKVNSSLRMLTLSWNQLGDAGAQAIAEALKVNTTMERLYLYHNQIGDAGAQAIAEALKVNTNLIWIRLHANRIGDAGAQAIAAALGENKTMTELHLARNCIGQVGVQALDEARKVNRILTQLDIEDQINPLAFSLLPRLTTSEDWQSVFHLLTGRHELENQPALLPALPAEIAELVMDEAEYLQGVQHIHQAWSRYNQFDFLKLTMPRSSDGNSIRVKAIQVLREQYKAKSGRFDLIVRDEQGAVRYKWAAKARVVDSTIQLVTISPTDHPVIRQLRAGWEVEVQLGQYYSFVRLASLSVGYIERQD
;
A
#
# COMPACT_ATOMS: atom_id res chain seq x y z
N MET A 1 -29.46 -1.04 15.03
CA MET A 1 -29.31 0.42 15.11
C MET A 1 -28.43 0.73 16.30
N LEU A 2 -27.23 1.27 16.08
CA LEU A 2 -26.45 1.90 17.14
C LEU A 2 -26.94 3.34 17.26
N THR A 3 -27.50 3.70 18.40
CA THR A 3 -27.90 5.08 18.71
C THR A 3 -26.66 5.92 19.05
N TYR A 4 -26.64 7.23 18.83
CA TYR A 4 -25.50 8.09 19.19
C TYR A 4 -25.07 7.94 20.66
N GLN A 5 -26.01 7.57 21.54
CA GLN A 5 -25.78 7.28 22.96
C GLN A 5 -25.06 5.94 23.22
N SER A 6 -25.06 5.00 22.27
CA SER A 6 -24.36 3.71 22.35
C SER A 6 -22.98 3.73 21.67
N MET A 7 -22.53 4.89 21.18
CA MET A 7 -21.22 5.06 20.56
C MET A 7 -20.15 5.28 21.63
N SER A 8 -18.96 4.71 21.42
CA SER A 8 -17.78 5.05 22.23
C SER A 8 -17.47 6.55 22.08
N GLU A 9 -16.72 7.10 23.02
CA GLU A 9 -16.33 8.52 23.01
C GLU A 9 -15.58 8.87 21.72
N SER A 10 -14.64 8.03 21.31
CA SER A 10 -13.92 8.13 20.03
C SER A 10 -14.82 8.08 18.79
N GLN A 11 -15.90 7.30 18.82
CA GLN A 11 -16.88 7.24 17.72
C GLN A 11 -17.74 8.50 17.67
N ARG A 12 -18.08 9.09 18.81
CA ARG A 12 -18.82 10.37 18.87
C ARG A 12 -17.96 11.54 18.42
N GLU A 13 -16.70 11.57 18.83
CA GLU A 13 -15.72 12.55 18.35
C GLU A 13 -15.54 12.48 16.82
N LEU A 14 -15.45 11.27 16.26
CA LEU A 14 -15.39 11.07 14.81
C LEU A 14 -16.68 11.51 14.10
N HIS A 15 -17.85 11.19 14.66
CA HIS A 15 -19.15 11.62 14.12
C HIS A 15 -19.27 13.16 14.12
N ASP A 16 -18.89 13.81 15.21
CA ASP A 16 -18.97 15.26 15.34
C ASP A 16 -17.90 15.96 14.49
N PHE A 17 -16.73 15.34 14.33
CA PHE A 17 -15.69 15.79 13.40
C PHE A 17 -16.17 15.72 11.94
N VAL A 18 -16.76 14.61 11.48
CA VAL A 18 -17.32 14.50 10.12
C VAL A 18 -18.43 15.53 9.88
N LYS A 19 -19.28 15.76 10.90
CA LYS A 19 -20.33 16.77 10.86
C LYS A 19 -19.75 18.19 10.78
N ASN A 20 -18.67 18.50 11.49
CA ASN A 20 -18.04 19.82 11.51
C ASN A 20 -17.10 20.08 10.32
N ALA A 21 -16.43 19.05 9.79
CA ALA A 21 -15.60 19.12 8.59
C ALA A 21 -16.43 19.47 7.34
N SER A 22 -17.69 19.03 7.29
CA SER A 22 -18.64 19.45 6.24
C SER A 22 -18.89 20.97 6.24
N GLY A 23 -18.89 21.61 7.42
CA GLY A 23 -18.98 23.06 7.56
C GLY A 23 -17.72 23.80 7.11
N TRP A 24 -16.56 23.16 7.22
CA TRP A 24 -15.26 23.71 6.79
C TRP A 24 -15.08 23.64 5.26
N LEU A 25 -15.52 22.54 4.64
CA LEU A 25 -15.53 22.35 3.18
C LEU A 25 -16.52 23.30 2.46
N LEU A 26 -17.70 23.54 3.06
CA LEU A 26 -18.66 24.55 2.56
C LEU A 26 -18.11 25.99 2.60
N GLN A 27 -17.09 26.25 3.42
CA GLN A 27 -16.43 27.56 3.50
C GLN A 27 -15.37 27.74 2.39
N GLN A 28 -14.79 26.64 1.87
CA GLN A 28 -13.88 26.67 0.72
C GLN A 28 -14.59 26.75 -0.63
N GLU A 29 -15.77 26.15 -0.80
CA GLU A 29 -16.55 26.27 -2.05
C GLU A 29 -17.02 27.70 -2.34
N ARG A 30 -16.94 28.62 -1.37
CA ARG A 30 -17.19 30.06 -1.57
C ARG A 30 -15.99 30.85 -2.10
N LEU A 31 -14.81 30.24 -2.22
CA LEU A 31 -13.55 30.93 -2.57
C LEU A 31 -12.87 30.41 -3.85
N THR A 32 -13.45 29.45 -4.57
CA THR A 32 -12.86 28.96 -5.83
C THR A 32 -13.83 29.13 -6.99
N ASP A 33 -14.09 30.39 -7.36
CA ASP A 33 -14.39 30.72 -8.75
C ASP A 33 -13.18 31.51 -9.29
N GLY A 34 -12.33 30.81 -10.04
CA GLY A 34 -11.21 31.41 -10.76
C GLY A 34 -9.85 31.41 -10.06
N GLY A 35 -8.98 30.49 -10.47
CA GLY A 35 -7.54 30.75 -10.57
C GLY A 35 -6.65 30.37 -9.37
N ASP A 36 -5.57 29.65 -9.73
CA ASP A 36 -4.33 29.39 -8.98
C ASP A 36 -4.30 28.31 -7.90
N VAL A 37 -3.40 27.35 -8.13
CA VAL A 37 -3.17 26.12 -7.34
C VAL A 37 -2.00 26.28 -6.35
N ASP A 38 -1.64 27.52 -6.00
CA ASP A 38 -0.47 27.84 -5.19
C ASP A 38 -0.75 28.02 -3.68
N SER A 39 -1.97 27.74 -3.20
CA SER A 39 -2.33 27.93 -1.77
C SER A 39 -1.90 26.81 -0.82
N LEU A 40 -1.33 25.70 -1.31
CA LEU A 40 -0.85 24.60 -0.44
C LEU A 40 0.47 24.90 0.28
N ARG A 41 1.13 26.03 -0.02
CA ARG A 41 2.42 26.40 0.57
C ARG A 41 2.35 27.18 1.89
N GLU A 42 1.18 27.62 2.34
CA GLU A 42 1.04 28.50 3.50
C GLU A 42 0.18 27.95 4.66
N ASN A 43 0.12 26.63 4.84
CA ASN A 43 -0.43 26.07 6.09
C ASN A 43 0.66 26.02 7.18
N GLN A 44 0.56 26.95 8.16
CA GLN A 44 1.42 27.06 9.35
C GLN A 44 1.22 25.95 10.39
N ILE A 45 1.01 24.72 9.96
CA ILE A 45 1.15 23.52 10.80
C ILE A 45 2.28 22.74 10.13
N GLY A 46 3.52 23.05 10.48
CA GLY A 46 4.70 22.43 9.84
C GLY A 46 4.63 20.90 9.84
N ASP A 47 5.44 20.26 9.00
CA ASP A 47 5.39 18.82 8.67
C ASP A 47 5.21 17.89 9.89
N VAL A 48 5.76 18.26 11.05
CA VAL A 48 5.63 17.52 12.32
C VAL A 48 4.20 17.57 12.88
N GLY A 49 3.50 18.69 12.78
CA GLY A 49 2.10 18.83 13.21
C GLY A 49 1.13 18.16 12.24
N ALA A 50 1.39 18.23 10.93
CA ALA A 50 0.63 17.47 9.93
C ALA A 50 0.84 15.95 10.09
N GLN A 51 2.07 15.53 10.40
CA GLN A 51 2.41 14.13 10.69
C GLN A 51 1.81 13.64 12.02
N ALA A 52 1.82 14.46 13.09
CA ALA A 52 1.18 14.11 14.36
C ALA A 52 -0.36 14.01 14.25
N ILE A 53 -1.00 14.88 13.45
CA ILE A 53 -2.43 14.80 13.14
C ILE A 53 -2.73 13.57 12.26
N ALA A 54 -1.87 13.27 11.27
CA ALA A 54 -1.97 12.08 10.44
C ALA A 54 -1.69 10.78 11.24
N GLU A 55 -0.87 10.81 12.29
CA GLU A 55 -0.63 9.68 13.20
C GLU A 55 -1.78 9.48 14.20
N THR A 56 -2.48 10.56 14.58
CA THR A 56 -3.59 10.53 15.54
C THR A 56 -4.96 10.23 14.88
N LEU A 57 -5.11 10.44 13.57
CA LEU A 57 -6.38 10.25 12.82
C LEU A 57 -6.40 9.07 11.83
N LYS A 58 -5.45 8.12 11.91
CA LYS A 58 -5.41 6.96 11.01
C LYS A 58 -6.70 6.14 11.12
N VAL A 59 -7.54 6.20 10.08
CA VAL A 59 -8.71 5.34 9.94
C VAL A 59 -8.20 3.93 9.65
N SER A 60 -8.30 3.04 10.64
CA SER A 60 -8.09 1.60 10.45
C SER A 60 -9.33 0.96 9.81
N ASP A 61 -9.28 -0.34 9.53
CA ASP A 61 -10.45 -1.09 9.08
C ASP A 61 -11.67 -0.93 10.01
N VAL A 62 -11.45 -0.80 11.33
CA VAL A 62 -12.52 -0.55 12.30
C VAL A 62 -13.16 0.82 12.08
N GLY A 63 -12.34 1.85 11.85
CA GLY A 63 -12.84 3.19 11.53
C GLY A 63 -13.57 3.22 10.19
N ALA A 64 -13.04 2.54 9.17
CA ALA A 64 -13.67 2.40 7.86
C ALA A 64 -15.04 1.71 7.97
N GLN A 65 -15.16 0.68 8.81
CA GLN A 65 -16.43 0.00 9.05
C GLN A 65 -17.47 0.95 9.69
N ALA A 66 -17.08 1.76 10.68
CA ALA A 66 -18.00 2.72 11.30
C ALA A 66 -18.48 3.79 10.30
N ILE A 67 -17.58 4.30 9.45
CA ILE A 67 -17.93 5.25 8.38
C ILE A 67 -18.88 4.58 7.38
N ALA A 68 -18.57 3.36 6.94
CA ALA A 68 -19.38 2.61 5.99
C ALA A 68 -20.81 2.34 6.52
N GLU A 69 -20.98 1.97 7.79
CA GLU A 69 -22.32 1.82 8.38
C GLU A 69 -23.11 3.13 8.36
N THR A 70 -22.44 4.26 8.55
CA THR A 70 -23.08 5.58 8.46
C THR A 70 -23.46 5.93 7.02
N LEU A 71 -22.62 5.57 6.04
CA LEU A 71 -22.90 5.78 4.61
C LEU A 71 -24.16 5.05 4.14
N LYS A 72 -24.49 3.88 4.70
CA LYS A 72 -25.69 3.12 4.29
C LYS A 72 -26.99 3.92 4.41
N VAL A 73 -27.04 4.87 5.36
CA VAL A 73 -28.22 5.71 5.62
C VAL A 73 -28.02 7.18 5.24
N ASN A 74 -26.77 7.59 4.94
CA ASN A 74 -26.44 8.97 4.59
C ASN A 74 -26.68 9.21 3.09
N THR A 75 -27.80 9.85 2.78
CA THR A 75 -28.21 10.21 1.41
C THR A 75 -27.86 11.64 0.97
N PRO A 76 -27.46 12.58 1.87
CA PRO A 76 -26.93 13.88 1.41
C PRO A 76 -25.48 13.83 0.91
N LEU A 77 -24.66 12.91 1.41
CA LEU A 77 -23.24 12.88 1.07
C LEU A 77 -23.01 12.39 -0.36
N PHE A 78 -22.33 13.20 -1.16
CA PHE A 78 -22.01 12.93 -2.57
C PHE A 78 -20.53 12.64 -2.81
N SER A 79 -19.64 13.05 -1.91
CA SER A 79 -18.19 12.80 -1.97
C SER A 79 -17.66 12.38 -0.62
N LEU A 80 -16.79 11.36 -0.59
CA LEU A 80 -16.07 10.93 0.60
C LEU A 80 -14.59 10.72 0.29
N GLU A 81 -13.74 11.34 1.10
CA GLU A 81 -12.29 11.19 1.04
C GLU A 81 -11.74 10.58 2.32
N VAL A 82 -11.10 9.41 2.20
CA VAL A 82 -10.45 8.68 3.29
C VAL A 82 -9.06 8.21 2.88
N ALA A 83 -8.35 9.04 2.11
CA ALA A 83 -6.98 8.76 1.70
C ALA A 83 -5.97 8.85 2.85
N CYS A 84 -4.80 8.24 2.66
CA CYS A 84 -3.65 8.29 3.58
C CYS A 84 -3.95 7.68 4.96
N ASN A 85 -4.64 6.53 4.96
CA ASN A 85 -5.09 5.82 6.15
C ASN A 85 -4.54 4.38 6.20
N GLN A 86 -5.02 3.57 7.15
CA GLN A 86 -4.64 2.17 7.31
C GLN A 86 -5.81 1.25 6.97
N ILE A 87 -6.55 1.59 5.92
CA ILE A 87 -7.68 0.80 5.44
C ILE A 87 -7.11 -0.34 4.61
N GLY A 88 -7.34 -1.58 5.03
CA GLY A 88 -7.04 -2.79 4.29
C GLY A 88 -8.27 -3.36 3.58
N ASP A 89 -8.21 -4.64 3.24
CA ASP A 89 -9.27 -5.33 2.52
C ASP A 89 -10.58 -5.41 3.33
N ALA A 90 -10.50 -5.47 4.67
CA ALA A 90 -11.71 -5.53 5.50
C ALA A 90 -12.47 -4.21 5.50
N GLY A 91 -11.78 -3.06 5.61
CA GLY A 91 -12.40 -1.75 5.53
C GLY A 91 -12.91 -1.44 4.12
N ALA A 92 -12.18 -1.84 3.06
CA ALA A 92 -12.66 -1.73 1.68
C ALA A 92 -13.94 -2.53 1.43
N ARG A 93 -14.03 -3.74 1.99
CA ARG A 93 -15.25 -4.55 1.95
C ARG A 93 -16.40 -3.88 2.70
N ALA A 94 -16.15 -3.21 3.81
CA ALA A 94 -17.19 -2.44 4.50
C ALA A 94 -17.72 -1.31 3.60
N PHE A 95 -16.83 -0.54 2.96
CA PHE A 95 -17.24 0.47 1.97
C PHE A 95 -18.01 -0.15 0.80
N ALA A 96 -17.58 -1.30 0.28
CA ALA A 96 -18.31 -2.01 -0.78
C ALA A 96 -19.75 -2.35 -0.37
N GLU A 97 -19.96 -2.87 0.83
CA GLU A 97 -21.32 -3.15 1.34
C GLU A 97 -22.15 -1.87 1.49
N ALA A 98 -21.53 -0.74 1.87
CA ALA A 98 -22.22 0.54 1.88
C ALA A 98 -22.59 1.03 0.48
N LEU A 99 -21.69 0.88 -0.51
CA LEU A 99 -21.93 1.28 -1.90
C LEU A 99 -23.06 0.49 -2.56
N LYS A 100 -23.29 -0.77 -2.18
CA LYS A 100 -24.41 -1.56 -2.71
C LYS A 100 -25.78 -0.97 -2.40
N VAL A 101 -25.91 -0.22 -1.30
CA VAL A 101 -27.19 0.35 -0.83
C VAL A 101 -27.23 1.87 -0.88
N ASN A 102 -26.08 2.54 -0.81
CA ASN A 102 -26.01 3.98 -0.89
C ASN A 102 -26.32 4.46 -2.31
N SER A 103 -27.27 5.39 -2.42
CA SER A 103 -27.78 5.92 -3.68
C SER A 103 -27.47 7.41 -3.89
N SER A 104 -26.49 7.97 -3.17
CA SER A 104 -26.14 9.39 -3.26
C SER A 104 -24.66 9.64 -3.53
N LEU A 105 -23.79 8.73 -3.09
CA LEU A 105 -22.36 8.90 -3.20
C LEU A 105 -21.94 8.74 -4.67
N ARG A 106 -21.24 9.75 -5.16
CA ARG A 106 -20.75 9.87 -6.54
C ARG A 106 -19.23 9.82 -6.62
N MET A 107 -18.55 10.17 -5.53
CA MET A 107 -17.09 10.12 -5.44
C MET A 107 -16.64 9.40 -4.16
N LEU A 108 -15.71 8.47 -4.31
CA LEU A 108 -15.02 7.81 -3.20
C LEU A 108 -13.51 7.78 -3.44
N THR A 109 -12.76 8.27 -2.45
CA THR A 109 -11.29 8.24 -2.45
C THR A 109 -10.75 7.34 -1.34
N LEU A 110 -10.19 6.21 -1.75
CA LEU A 110 -9.52 5.20 -0.91
C LEU A 110 -8.02 5.12 -1.20
N SER A 111 -7.44 6.16 -1.79
CA SER A 111 -6.03 6.19 -2.19
C SER A 111 -5.09 6.19 -1.00
N TRP A 112 -3.83 5.78 -1.20
CA TRP A 112 -2.82 5.76 -0.12
C TRP A 112 -3.27 4.94 1.09
N ASN A 113 -3.75 3.73 0.83
CA ASN A 113 -4.21 2.78 1.83
C ASN A 113 -3.52 1.42 1.57
N GLN A 114 -4.08 0.34 2.11
CA GLN A 114 -3.51 -1.00 2.07
C GLN A 114 -4.46 -1.99 1.37
N LEU A 115 -5.26 -1.52 0.41
CA LEU A 115 -6.17 -2.38 -0.35
C LEU A 115 -5.38 -3.32 -1.25
N GLY A 116 -5.58 -4.62 -1.08
CA GLY A 116 -5.11 -5.66 -1.98
C GLY A 116 -6.19 -6.08 -2.98
N ASP A 117 -5.98 -7.25 -3.58
CA ASP A 117 -6.91 -7.81 -4.57
C ASP A 117 -8.29 -8.12 -3.98
N ALA A 118 -8.37 -8.59 -2.73
CA ALA A 118 -9.65 -8.92 -2.11
C ALA A 118 -10.50 -7.67 -1.82
N GLY A 119 -9.88 -6.57 -1.38
CA GLY A 119 -10.54 -5.28 -1.23
C GLY A 119 -11.02 -4.71 -2.56
N ALA A 120 -10.18 -4.76 -3.61
CA ALA A 120 -10.56 -4.35 -4.96
C ALA A 120 -11.71 -5.20 -5.52
N GLN A 121 -11.70 -6.51 -5.31
CA GLN A 121 -12.78 -7.41 -5.70
C GLN A 121 -14.10 -7.06 -5.00
N ALA A 122 -14.09 -6.77 -3.71
CA ALA A 122 -15.28 -6.35 -2.98
C ALA A 122 -15.86 -5.05 -3.56
N ILE A 123 -15.01 -4.04 -3.81
CA ILE A 123 -15.43 -2.78 -4.45
C ILE A 123 -15.98 -3.04 -5.86
N ALA A 124 -15.36 -3.92 -6.65
CA ALA A 124 -15.84 -4.28 -7.98
C ALA A 124 -17.24 -4.93 -7.94
N GLU A 125 -17.49 -5.85 -7.01
CA GLU A 125 -18.83 -6.43 -6.83
C GLU A 125 -19.88 -5.39 -6.45
N ALA A 126 -19.52 -4.38 -5.65
CA ALA A 126 -20.42 -3.28 -5.37
C ALA A 126 -20.69 -2.40 -6.61
N LEU A 127 -19.66 -2.13 -7.43
CA LEU A 127 -19.81 -1.38 -8.67
C LEU A 127 -20.74 -2.07 -9.68
N LYS A 128 -20.83 -3.40 -9.69
CA LYS A 128 -21.78 -4.11 -10.58
C LYS A 128 -23.24 -3.74 -10.33
N VAL A 129 -23.59 -3.33 -9.11
CA VAL A 129 -24.97 -3.00 -8.72
C VAL A 129 -25.17 -1.52 -8.41
N ASN A 130 -24.10 -0.79 -8.05
CA ASN A 130 -24.18 0.63 -7.75
C ASN A 130 -24.35 1.46 -9.04
N THR A 131 -25.37 2.31 -9.06
CA THR A 131 -25.73 3.15 -10.21
C THR A 131 -25.52 4.64 -9.94
N THR A 132 -24.68 5.02 -8.98
CA THR A 132 -24.49 6.43 -8.58
C THR A 132 -23.04 6.87 -8.55
N MET A 133 -22.12 5.94 -8.35
CA MET A 133 -20.69 6.20 -8.32
C MET A 133 -20.20 6.62 -9.70
N GLU A 134 -19.60 7.80 -9.77
CA GLU A 134 -19.07 8.41 -10.99
C GLU A 134 -17.54 8.45 -10.98
N ARG A 135 -16.92 8.57 -9.80
CA ARG A 135 -15.48 8.76 -9.62
C ARG A 135 -14.92 7.91 -8.49
N LEU A 136 -13.96 7.07 -8.80
CA LEU A 136 -13.32 6.18 -7.83
C LEU A 136 -11.81 6.31 -7.86
N TYR A 137 -11.22 6.62 -6.71
CA TYR A 137 -9.78 6.76 -6.55
C TYR A 137 -9.22 5.65 -5.66
N LEU A 138 -8.41 4.77 -6.27
CA LEU A 138 -7.79 3.59 -5.65
C LEU A 138 -6.26 3.59 -5.82
N TYR A 139 -5.69 4.74 -6.15
CA TYR A 139 -4.26 4.86 -6.44
C TYR A 139 -3.42 4.77 -5.15
N HIS A 140 -2.15 4.34 -5.25
CA HIS A 140 -1.30 4.06 -4.08
C HIS A 140 -1.91 3.02 -3.14
N ASN A 141 -2.26 1.86 -3.69
CA ASN A 141 -2.67 0.68 -2.94
C ASN A 141 -1.82 -0.52 -3.40
N GLN A 142 -2.29 -1.75 -3.15
CA GLN A 142 -1.57 -2.99 -3.38
C GLN A 142 -2.34 -3.90 -4.35
N ILE A 143 -3.18 -3.31 -5.20
CA ILE A 143 -4.04 -4.02 -6.15
C ILE A 143 -3.18 -4.64 -7.26
N GLY A 144 -3.29 -5.95 -7.44
CA GLY A 144 -2.63 -6.73 -8.48
C GLY A 144 -3.55 -7.08 -9.64
N ASP A 145 -3.15 -8.10 -10.40
CA ASP A 145 -3.90 -8.56 -11.58
C ASP A 145 -5.29 -9.08 -11.24
N ALA A 146 -5.46 -9.79 -10.11
CA ALA A 146 -6.75 -10.36 -9.74
C ALA A 146 -7.78 -9.27 -9.37
N GLY A 147 -7.35 -8.24 -8.62
CA GLY A 147 -8.19 -7.09 -8.32
C GLY A 147 -8.52 -6.27 -9.57
N ALA A 148 -7.54 -6.06 -10.46
CA ALA A 148 -7.76 -5.39 -11.74
C ALA A 148 -8.74 -6.15 -12.64
N GLN A 149 -8.66 -7.47 -12.68
CA GLN A 149 -9.60 -8.31 -13.42
C GLN A 149 -11.03 -8.19 -12.85
N ALA A 150 -11.19 -8.19 -11.53
CA ALA A 150 -12.49 -7.99 -10.90
C ALA A 150 -13.07 -6.61 -11.27
N ILE A 151 -12.25 -5.55 -11.21
CA ILE A 151 -12.64 -4.20 -11.65
C ILE A 151 -13.05 -4.23 -13.11
N ALA A 152 -12.28 -4.87 -14.00
CA ALA A 152 -12.61 -4.98 -15.42
C ALA A 152 -13.99 -5.63 -15.65
N GLU A 153 -14.32 -6.71 -14.94
CA GLU A 153 -15.65 -7.33 -15.01
C GLU A 153 -16.75 -6.39 -14.53
N ALA A 154 -16.49 -5.57 -13.50
CA ALA A 154 -17.44 -4.54 -13.09
C ALA A 154 -17.63 -3.44 -14.15
N LEU A 155 -16.55 -3.03 -14.83
CA LEU A 155 -16.62 -2.01 -15.88
C LEU A 155 -17.43 -2.45 -17.10
N LYS A 156 -17.49 -3.75 -17.41
CA LYS A 156 -18.32 -4.26 -18.52
C LYS A 156 -19.81 -3.99 -18.29
N VAL A 157 -20.26 -4.03 -17.05
CA VAL A 157 -21.69 -3.89 -16.70
C VAL A 157 -22.04 -2.53 -16.10
N ASN A 158 -21.10 -1.85 -15.45
CA ASN A 158 -21.34 -0.55 -14.84
C ASN A 158 -21.39 0.55 -15.91
N THR A 159 -22.48 1.31 -15.92
CA THR A 159 -22.74 2.37 -16.89
C THR A 159 -22.65 3.78 -16.32
N ASN A 160 -22.12 3.94 -15.10
CA ASN A 160 -22.16 5.20 -14.36
C ASN A 160 -20.78 5.70 -13.95
N LEU A 161 -19.81 4.79 -13.78
CA LEU A 161 -18.45 5.13 -13.43
C LEU A 161 -17.75 5.75 -14.65
N ILE A 162 -17.40 7.03 -14.52
CA ILE A 162 -16.79 7.82 -15.59
C ILE A 162 -15.27 7.88 -15.40
N TRP A 163 -14.81 7.96 -14.14
CA TRP A 163 -13.39 8.06 -13.80
C TRP A 163 -12.94 6.99 -12.81
N ILE A 164 -11.81 6.35 -13.12
CA ILE A 164 -11.11 5.50 -12.17
C ILE A 164 -9.60 5.77 -12.18
N ARG A 165 -9.02 5.95 -10.99
CA ARG A 165 -7.57 6.09 -10.81
C ARG A 165 -7.02 4.89 -10.08
N LEU A 166 -6.21 4.10 -10.80
CA LEU A 166 -5.53 2.89 -10.35
C LEU A 166 -4.00 3.01 -10.44
N HIS A 167 -3.48 4.20 -10.70
CA HIS A 167 -2.03 4.41 -10.80
C HIS A 167 -1.33 4.03 -9.49
N ALA A 168 -0.05 3.66 -9.59
CA ALA A 168 0.75 3.27 -8.43
C ALA A 168 0.13 2.11 -7.61
N ASN A 169 -0.23 1.05 -8.32
CA ASN A 169 -0.62 -0.25 -7.78
C ASN A 169 0.37 -1.31 -8.31
N ARG A 170 -0.01 -2.60 -8.28
CA ARG A 170 0.81 -3.74 -8.71
C ARG A 170 0.19 -4.46 -9.92
N ILE A 171 -0.57 -3.74 -10.74
CA ILE A 171 -1.28 -4.30 -11.90
C ILE A 171 -0.26 -4.67 -12.99
N GLY A 172 -0.28 -5.92 -13.44
CA GLY A 172 0.57 -6.46 -14.49
C GLY A 172 -0.13 -6.54 -15.85
N ASP A 173 0.48 -7.31 -16.76
CA ASP A 173 -0.05 -7.52 -18.11
C ASP A 173 -1.43 -8.18 -18.11
N ALA A 174 -1.68 -9.15 -17.22
CA ALA A 174 -2.94 -9.87 -17.19
C ALA A 174 -4.11 -8.95 -16.75
N GLY A 175 -3.91 -8.14 -15.72
CA GLY A 175 -4.89 -7.14 -15.27
C GLY A 175 -5.11 -6.05 -16.33
N ALA A 176 -4.04 -5.58 -16.97
CA ALA A 176 -4.13 -4.61 -18.07
C ALA A 176 -4.91 -5.15 -19.27
N GLN A 177 -4.69 -6.41 -19.66
CA GLN A 177 -5.45 -7.07 -20.72
C GLN A 177 -6.93 -7.21 -20.38
N ALA A 178 -7.26 -7.55 -19.12
CA ALA A 178 -8.65 -7.61 -18.67
C ALA A 178 -9.32 -6.23 -18.75
N ILE A 179 -8.64 -5.18 -18.28
CA ILE A 179 -9.14 -3.80 -18.39
C ILE A 179 -9.31 -3.39 -19.86
N ALA A 180 -8.34 -3.72 -20.73
CA ALA A 180 -8.44 -3.46 -22.17
C ALA A 180 -9.67 -4.13 -22.81
N ALA A 181 -9.96 -5.38 -22.45
CA ALA A 181 -11.16 -6.07 -22.91
C ALA A 181 -12.44 -5.36 -22.43
N ALA A 182 -12.49 -4.96 -21.16
CA ALA A 182 -13.62 -4.23 -20.60
C ALA A 182 -13.85 -2.87 -21.27
N LEU A 183 -12.78 -2.14 -21.63
CA LEU A 183 -12.86 -0.89 -22.39
C LEU A 183 -13.45 -1.09 -23.79
N GLY A 184 -13.32 -2.27 -24.39
CA GLY A 184 -13.99 -2.57 -25.67
C GLY A 184 -15.52 -2.53 -25.57
N GLU A 185 -16.05 -2.89 -24.41
CA GLU A 185 -17.49 -3.00 -24.13
C GLU A 185 -18.05 -1.75 -23.45
N ASN A 186 -17.33 -1.19 -22.48
CA ASN A 186 -17.75 -0.03 -21.71
C ASN A 186 -17.89 1.23 -22.60
N LYS A 187 -18.96 2.01 -22.37
CA LYS A 187 -19.31 3.21 -23.15
C LYS A 187 -19.45 4.48 -22.30
N THR A 188 -18.95 4.48 -21.07
CA THR A 188 -19.21 5.52 -20.07
C THR A 188 -17.92 6.07 -19.45
N MET A 189 -16.90 5.23 -19.32
CA MET A 189 -15.59 5.61 -18.82
C MET A 189 -14.88 6.57 -19.78
N THR A 190 -14.51 7.75 -19.27
CA THR A 190 -13.77 8.77 -20.02
C THR A 190 -12.32 8.90 -19.55
N GLU A 191 -12.03 8.59 -18.28
CA GLU A 191 -10.67 8.70 -17.73
C GLU A 191 -10.26 7.46 -16.94
N LEU A 192 -9.11 6.89 -17.33
CA LEU A 192 -8.48 5.74 -16.69
C LEU A 192 -7.00 6.03 -16.47
N HIS A 193 -6.55 5.97 -15.22
CA HIS A 193 -5.13 6.12 -14.86
C HIS A 193 -4.56 4.80 -14.35
N LEU A 194 -3.57 4.29 -15.06
CA LEU A 194 -2.82 3.06 -14.80
C LEU A 194 -1.30 3.29 -14.75
N ALA A 195 -0.84 4.55 -14.78
CA ALA A 195 0.56 4.88 -14.62
C ALA A 195 1.19 4.21 -13.40
N ARG A 196 2.50 3.98 -13.44
CA ARG A 196 3.26 3.49 -12.27
C ARG A 196 2.75 2.15 -11.72
N ASN A 197 2.25 1.28 -12.59
CA ASN A 197 1.94 -0.11 -12.27
C ASN A 197 3.08 -1.03 -12.75
N CYS A 198 2.82 -2.30 -12.98
CA CYS A 198 3.75 -3.30 -13.50
C CYS A 198 3.39 -3.73 -14.92
N ILE A 199 2.82 -2.84 -15.74
CA ILE A 199 2.30 -3.19 -17.06
C ILE A 199 3.46 -3.28 -18.04
N GLY A 200 3.68 -4.47 -18.58
CA GLY A 200 4.67 -4.75 -19.60
C GLY A 200 4.18 -4.36 -21.00
N GLN A 201 5.00 -4.69 -22.00
CA GLN A 201 4.70 -4.34 -23.39
C GLN A 201 3.40 -4.97 -23.89
N VAL A 202 3.07 -6.18 -23.44
CA VAL A 202 1.86 -6.90 -23.86
C VAL A 202 0.60 -6.22 -23.33
N GLY A 203 0.58 -5.82 -22.06
CA GLY A 203 -0.53 -5.08 -21.48
C GLY A 203 -0.68 -3.68 -22.07
N VAL A 204 0.43 -2.97 -22.30
CA VAL A 204 0.42 -1.66 -22.99
C VAL A 204 -0.19 -1.78 -24.39
N GLN A 205 0.23 -2.78 -25.17
CA GLN A 205 -0.32 -3.02 -26.51
C GLN A 205 -1.83 -3.28 -26.46
N ALA A 206 -2.30 -4.10 -25.51
CA ALA A 206 -3.72 -4.38 -25.35
C ALA A 206 -4.52 -3.10 -25.05
N LEU A 207 -4.02 -2.27 -24.12
CA LEU A 207 -4.64 -0.99 -23.76
C LEU A 207 -4.66 0.01 -24.92
N ASP A 208 -3.58 0.07 -25.72
CA ASP A 208 -3.51 0.92 -26.91
C ASP A 208 -4.51 0.48 -28.00
N GLU A 209 -4.65 -0.83 -28.25
CA GLU A 209 -5.66 -1.34 -29.18
C GLU A 209 -7.08 -1.06 -28.69
N ALA A 210 -7.34 -1.24 -27.38
CA ALA A 210 -8.63 -0.91 -26.78
C ALA A 210 -8.96 0.59 -26.92
N ARG A 211 -7.98 1.47 -26.75
CA ARG A 211 -8.15 2.92 -26.94
C ARG A 211 -8.51 3.29 -28.38
N LYS A 212 -8.01 2.56 -29.39
CA LYS A 212 -8.36 2.83 -30.81
C LYS A 212 -9.84 2.54 -31.11
N VAL A 213 -10.43 1.56 -30.44
CA VAL A 213 -11.84 1.17 -30.64
C VAL A 213 -12.79 1.91 -29.70
N ASN A 214 -12.34 2.27 -28.50
CA ASN A 214 -13.13 3.03 -27.53
C ASN A 214 -13.03 4.54 -27.83
N ARG A 215 -14.10 5.08 -28.42
CA ARG A 215 -14.22 6.52 -28.76
C ARG A 215 -14.66 7.42 -27.60
N ILE A 216 -14.98 6.84 -26.45
CA ILE A 216 -15.47 7.56 -25.26
C ILE A 216 -14.31 7.89 -24.33
N LEU A 217 -13.32 6.99 -24.22
CA LEU A 217 -12.14 7.19 -23.39
C LEU A 217 -11.30 8.36 -23.93
N THR A 218 -11.31 9.47 -23.22
CA THR A 218 -10.57 10.69 -23.59
C THR A 218 -9.18 10.71 -22.98
N GLN A 219 -9.00 10.11 -21.80
CA GLN A 219 -7.72 10.05 -21.11
C GLN A 219 -7.39 8.62 -20.67
N LEU A 220 -6.23 8.16 -21.12
CA LEU A 220 -5.61 6.91 -20.70
C LEU A 220 -4.17 7.20 -20.33
N ASP A 221 -3.88 7.18 -19.04
CA ASP A 221 -2.53 7.39 -18.52
C ASP A 221 -1.90 6.05 -18.15
N ILE A 222 -0.85 5.66 -18.87
CA ILE A 222 -0.12 4.38 -18.70
C ILE A 222 1.38 4.61 -18.52
N GLU A 223 1.80 5.83 -18.17
CA GLU A 223 3.21 6.20 -18.11
C GLU A 223 3.95 5.60 -16.89
N ASP A 224 5.29 5.62 -16.94
CA ASP A 224 6.16 5.27 -15.82
C ASP A 224 5.94 3.89 -15.17
N GLN A 225 5.65 2.87 -15.99
CA GLN A 225 5.53 1.49 -15.51
C GLN A 225 6.82 1.02 -14.83
N ILE A 226 6.66 0.37 -13.68
CA ILE A 226 7.70 -0.26 -12.88
C ILE A 226 7.99 -1.63 -13.49
N ASN A 227 9.27 -2.01 -13.56
CA ASN A 227 9.65 -3.34 -13.99
C ASN A 227 9.00 -4.41 -13.07
N PRO A 228 8.23 -5.38 -13.59
CA PRO A 228 7.59 -6.43 -12.77
C PRO A 228 8.59 -7.23 -11.93
N LEU A 229 9.83 -7.40 -12.42
CA LEU A 229 10.90 -8.06 -11.66
C LEU A 229 11.22 -7.33 -10.35
N ALA A 230 10.94 -6.03 -10.25
CA ALA A 230 11.23 -5.25 -9.05
C ALA A 230 10.39 -5.72 -7.86
N PHE A 231 9.12 -6.06 -8.07
CA PHE A 231 8.26 -6.59 -7.02
C PHE A 231 8.52 -8.07 -6.71
N SER A 232 8.92 -8.87 -7.70
CA SER A 232 9.27 -10.29 -7.46
C SER A 232 10.57 -10.48 -6.68
N LEU A 233 11.44 -9.47 -6.68
CA LEU A 233 12.68 -9.45 -5.90
C LEU A 233 12.50 -8.95 -4.46
N LEU A 234 11.32 -8.39 -4.12
CA LEU A 234 11.03 -7.98 -2.75
C LEU A 234 10.95 -9.23 -1.86
N PRO A 235 11.50 -9.18 -0.64
CA PRO A 235 11.46 -10.31 0.26
C PRO A 235 10.01 -10.52 0.73
N ARG A 236 9.64 -11.79 0.89
CA ARG A 236 8.38 -12.16 1.53
C ARG A 236 8.57 -12.02 3.03
N LEU A 237 8.10 -10.91 3.59
CA LEU A 237 8.14 -10.67 5.01
C LEU A 237 6.80 -11.08 5.61
N THR A 238 6.86 -11.73 6.76
CA THR A 238 5.69 -12.15 7.52
C THR A 238 5.55 -11.26 8.74
N THR A 239 4.32 -11.11 9.23
CA THR A 239 4.13 -10.44 10.52
C THR A 239 4.67 -11.32 11.66
N SER A 240 4.81 -10.74 12.85
CA SER A 240 5.17 -11.52 14.04
C SER A 240 4.10 -12.59 14.33
N GLU A 241 2.82 -12.27 14.14
CA GLU A 241 1.69 -13.18 14.33
C GLU A 241 1.71 -14.35 13.33
N ASP A 242 1.99 -14.09 12.05
CA ASP A 242 2.11 -15.12 11.02
C ASP A 242 3.24 -16.11 11.35
N TRP A 243 4.39 -15.57 11.78
CA TRP A 243 5.55 -16.37 12.16
C TRP A 243 5.26 -17.24 13.38
N GLN A 244 4.64 -16.67 14.43
CA GLN A 244 4.23 -17.43 15.62
C GLN A 244 3.22 -18.51 15.27
N SER A 245 2.26 -18.22 14.37
CA SER A 245 1.26 -19.18 13.91
C SER A 245 1.90 -20.39 13.22
N VAL A 246 2.82 -20.15 12.27
CA VAL A 246 3.55 -21.24 11.58
C VAL A 246 4.43 -22.01 12.55
N PHE A 247 5.14 -21.33 13.45
CA PHE A 247 5.98 -21.99 14.45
C PHE A 247 5.16 -22.89 15.40
N HIS A 248 4.00 -22.41 15.86
CA HIS A 248 3.10 -23.20 16.70
C HIS A 248 2.49 -24.40 15.97
N LEU A 249 2.22 -24.28 14.67
CA LEU A 249 1.80 -25.41 13.85
C LEU A 249 2.90 -26.47 13.73
N LEU A 250 4.15 -26.06 13.45
CA LEU A 250 5.28 -26.98 13.32
C LEU A 250 5.62 -27.71 14.64
N THR A 251 5.44 -27.02 15.77
CA THR A 251 5.70 -27.56 17.12
C THR A 251 4.50 -28.24 17.78
N GLY A 252 3.34 -28.29 17.09
CA GLY A 252 2.12 -28.92 17.59
C GLY A 252 1.49 -28.23 18.80
N ARG A 253 1.75 -26.94 19.02
CA ARG A 253 1.21 -26.16 20.16
C ARG A 253 -0.23 -25.65 19.95
N HIS A 254 -0.71 -25.66 18.71
CA HIS A 254 -2.13 -25.46 18.42
C HIS A 254 -2.75 -26.83 18.12
N GLU A 255 -3.48 -27.40 19.06
CA GLU A 255 -4.32 -28.56 18.77
C GLU A 255 -5.38 -28.11 17.75
N LEU A 256 -5.17 -28.48 16.48
CA LEU A 256 -6.19 -28.32 15.45
C LEU A 256 -7.29 -29.35 15.74
N GLU A 257 -8.35 -28.90 16.41
CA GLU A 257 -9.57 -29.67 16.60
C GLU A 257 -10.08 -30.14 15.22
N ASN A 258 -9.93 -31.45 14.95
CA ASN A 258 -10.43 -32.18 13.79
C ASN A 258 -9.59 -32.21 12.50
N GLN A 259 -8.34 -32.71 12.53
CA GLN A 259 -7.73 -33.31 11.33
C GLN A 259 -7.07 -34.68 11.57
N PRO A 260 -7.21 -35.64 10.63
CA PRO A 260 -6.63 -36.96 10.73
C PRO A 260 -5.15 -36.96 10.30
N ALA A 261 -4.29 -37.46 11.18
CA ALA A 261 -2.91 -37.92 10.92
C ALA A 261 -2.04 -37.01 10.03
N LEU A 262 -1.59 -35.87 10.57
CA LEU A 262 -0.45 -35.13 10.03
C LEU A 262 0.82 -35.42 10.86
N LEU A 263 1.95 -35.21 10.18
CA LEU A 263 3.34 -35.47 10.57
C LEU A 263 3.64 -35.25 12.07
N PRO A 264 4.59 -36.01 12.65
CA PRO A 264 4.95 -35.84 14.06
C PRO A 264 5.40 -34.40 14.33
N ALA A 265 4.93 -33.83 15.44
CA ALA A 265 5.35 -32.50 15.90
C ALA A 265 6.88 -32.44 15.94
N LEU A 266 7.43 -31.36 15.38
CA LEU A 266 8.87 -31.16 15.31
C LEU A 266 9.37 -30.57 16.64
N PRO A 267 10.55 -31.00 17.13
CA PRO A 267 11.28 -30.25 18.13
C PRO A 267 11.48 -28.79 17.70
N ALA A 268 11.47 -27.86 18.65
CA ALA A 268 11.56 -26.43 18.39
C ALA A 268 12.79 -26.08 17.53
N GLU A 269 13.91 -26.76 17.76
CA GLU A 269 15.16 -26.56 17.02
C GLU A 269 15.03 -26.96 15.54
N ILE A 270 14.25 -28.01 15.24
CA ILE A 270 14.00 -28.44 13.87
C ILE A 270 12.97 -27.52 13.20
N ALA A 271 11.94 -27.08 13.93
CA ALA A 271 10.98 -26.11 13.42
C ALA A 271 11.66 -24.77 13.08
N GLU A 272 12.56 -24.27 13.93
CA GLU A 272 13.38 -23.09 13.64
C GLU A 272 14.25 -23.28 12.40
N LEU A 273 14.89 -24.45 12.26
CA LEU A 273 15.73 -24.75 11.10
C LEU A 273 14.91 -24.83 9.80
N VAL A 274 13.73 -25.46 9.84
CA VAL A 274 12.80 -25.52 8.70
C VAL A 274 12.33 -24.11 8.32
N MET A 275 12.00 -23.25 9.28
CA MET A 275 11.60 -21.87 8.99
C MET A 275 12.77 -21.02 8.47
N ASP A 276 13.98 -21.19 9.01
CA ASP A 276 15.19 -20.53 8.52
C ASP A 276 15.51 -20.96 7.07
N GLU A 277 15.37 -22.24 6.75
CA GLU A 277 15.65 -22.81 5.43
C GLU A 277 14.54 -22.51 4.41
N ALA A 278 13.30 -22.32 4.88
CA ALA A 278 12.17 -21.84 4.09
C ALA A 278 12.18 -20.30 3.87
N GLU A 279 13.19 -19.60 4.39
CA GLU A 279 13.31 -18.13 4.38
C GLU A 279 12.08 -17.41 4.98
N TYR A 280 11.39 -18.06 5.94
CA TYR A 280 10.21 -17.52 6.62
C TYR A 280 10.64 -16.51 7.69
N LEU A 281 10.91 -15.28 7.27
CA LEU A 281 11.47 -14.22 8.12
C LEU A 281 10.39 -13.23 8.56
N GLN A 282 10.35 -12.94 9.86
CA GLN A 282 9.71 -11.72 10.35
C GLN A 282 10.46 -10.53 9.74
N GLY A 283 9.74 -9.49 9.37
CA GLY A 283 10.41 -8.34 8.81
C GLY A 283 9.58 -7.10 8.75
N VAL A 284 10.29 -6.02 8.50
CA VAL A 284 9.73 -4.70 8.27
C VAL A 284 10.24 -4.22 6.93
N GLN A 285 9.35 -3.59 6.17
CA GLN A 285 9.67 -3.06 4.87
C GLN A 285 9.11 -1.66 4.74
N HIS A 286 9.95 -0.77 4.21
CA HIS A 286 9.54 0.52 3.74
C HIS A 286 9.68 0.53 2.22
N ILE A 287 8.56 0.56 1.51
CA ILE A 287 8.53 0.79 0.08
C ILE A 287 8.26 2.27 -0.14
N HIS A 288 9.20 2.94 -0.78
CA HIS A 288 8.99 4.27 -1.34
C HIS A 288 8.90 4.14 -2.85
N GLN A 289 7.75 4.51 -3.40
CA GLN A 289 7.63 4.71 -4.83
C GLN A 289 7.71 6.23 -5.05
N ALA A 290 8.76 6.68 -5.75
CA ALA A 290 9.06 8.10 -5.86
C ALA A 290 8.23 8.73 -6.98
N TRP A 291 7.50 9.81 -6.66
CA TRP A 291 6.38 10.25 -7.50
C TRP A 291 6.36 11.74 -7.87
N SER A 292 7.49 12.43 -7.79
CA SER A 292 7.59 13.77 -8.36
C SER A 292 9.03 14.13 -8.67
N ARG A 293 9.27 14.85 -9.78
CA ARG A 293 10.54 15.56 -10.04
C ARG A 293 10.89 16.57 -8.94
N TYR A 294 9.93 16.89 -8.06
CA TYR A 294 10.01 17.94 -7.04
C TYR A 294 9.97 17.43 -5.59
N ASN A 295 9.69 16.13 -5.34
CA ASN A 295 9.82 15.56 -3.99
C ASN A 295 11.22 14.98 -3.82
N GLN A 296 12.10 15.80 -3.25
CA GLN A 296 13.43 15.37 -2.81
C GLN A 296 13.27 14.47 -1.59
N PHE A 297 13.41 13.15 -1.80
CA PHE A 297 13.43 12.18 -0.71
C PHE A 297 14.85 11.60 -0.62
N ASP A 298 15.72 12.19 0.18
CA ASP A 298 17.15 11.87 0.14
C ASP A 298 17.49 10.45 0.65
N PHE A 299 16.59 9.84 1.43
CA PHE A 299 16.86 8.57 2.10
C PHE A 299 15.61 7.70 2.34
N LEU A 300 15.79 6.39 2.32
CA LEU A 300 14.84 5.44 2.93
C LEU A 300 15.19 5.29 4.40
N LYS A 301 14.20 5.28 5.28
CA LYS A 301 14.41 5.09 6.71
C LYS A 301 13.46 4.03 7.25
N LEU A 302 14.00 3.18 8.11
CA LEU A 302 13.25 2.14 8.77
C LEU A 302 13.72 2.01 10.22
N THR A 303 12.77 1.99 11.15
CA THR A 303 13.03 1.78 12.58
C THR A 303 12.79 0.32 12.91
N MET A 304 13.76 -0.29 13.59
CA MET A 304 13.65 -1.67 14.05
C MET A 304 12.48 -1.80 15.04
N PRO A 305 11.60 -2.78 14.85
CA PRO A 305 10.45 -2.96 15.72
C PRO A 305 10.89 -3.30 17.14
N ARG A 306 10.05 -2.91 18.10
CA ARG A 306 10.18 -3.33 19.50
C ARG A 306 9.34 -4.58 19.66
N SER A 307 9.91 -5.66 20.18
CA SER A 307 9.13 -6.83 20.56
C SER A 307 8.13 -6.41 21.64
N SER A 308 6.88 -6.85 21.52
CA SER A 308 5.83 -6.64 22.52
C SER A 308 6.20 -7.24 23.88
N ASP A 309 7.05 -8.27 23.85
CA ASP A 309 7.36 -9.11 25.01
C ASP A 309 8.72 -8.75 25.64
N GLY A 310 9.41 -7.73 25.09
CA GLY A 310 10.75 -7.32 25.54
C GLY A 310 11.88 -8.17 24.98
N ASN A 311 11.59 -9.11 24.08
CA ASN A 311 12.56 -10.01 23.46
C ASN A 311 13.59 -9.27 22.59
N SER A 312 14.80 -9.83 22.54
CA SER A 312 15.87 -9.27 21.72
C SER A 312 15.68 -9.62 20.24
N ILE A 313 15.80 -8.63 19.35
CA ILE A 313 15.75 -8.87 17.90
C ILE A 313 17.13 -9.24 17.35
N ARG A 314 17.15 -10.21 16.43
CA ARG A 314 18.33 -10.57 15.65
C ARG A 314 18.08 -10.33 14.18
N VAL A 315 18.72 -9.30 13.61
CA VAL A 315 18.63 -9.03 12.17
C VAL A 315 19.37 -10.12 11.38
N LYS A 316 18.70 -10.64 10.35
CA LYS A 316 19.16 -11.70 9.44
C LYS A 316 19.60 -11.16 8.09
N ALA A 317 18.92 -10.14 7.58
CA ALA A 317 19.29 -9.50 6.34
C ALA A 317 18.75 -8.08 6.26
N ILE A 318 19.49 -7.21 5.60
CA ILE A 318 18.98 -5.93 5.08
C ILE A 318 19.00 -6.02 3.57
N GLN A 319 17.84 -5.83 2.95
CA GLN A 319 17.71 -5.76 1.51
C GLN A 319 17.38 -4.33 1.09
N VAL A 320 18.11 -3.83 0.09
CA VAL A 320 17.83 -2.56 -0.57
C VAL A 320 17.61 -2.84 -2.05
N LEU A 321 16.43 -2.50 -2.54
CA LEU A 321 16.07 -2.59 -3.95
C LEU A 321 15.83 -1.19 -4.50
N ARG A 322 16.32 -0.92 -5.71
CA ARG A 322 16.03 0.31 -6.46
C ARG A 322 15.75 -0.01 -7.91
N GLU A 323 14.57 0.35 -8.39
CA GLU A 323 14.25 0.44 -9.82
C GLU A 323 14.39 1.88 -10.28
N GLN A 324 15.07 2.06 -11.40
CA GLN A 324 15.26 3.35 -12.04
C GLN A 324 15.35 3.19 -13.56
N TYR A 325 15.20 4.30 -14.29
CA TYR A 325 15.22 4.31 -15.76
C TYR A 325 16.42 3.57 -16.39
N LYS A 326 17.60 3.68 -15.76
CA LYS A 326 18.78 2.90 -16.14
C LYS A 326 19.63 2.57 -14.93
N ALA A 327 19.71 1.30 -14.56
CA ALA A 327 20.61 0.83 -13.53
C ALA A 327 22.06 0.93 -14.01
N LYS A 328 22.92 1.59 -13.21
CA LYS A 328 24.38 1.59 -13.38
C LYS A 328 24.98 1.03 -12.11
N SER A 329 26.05 0.24 -12.20
CA SER A 329 26.79 -0.23 -11.02
C SER A 329 27.05 0.95 -10.08
N GLY A 330 26.60 0.81 -8.84
CA GLY A 330 26.57 1.91 -7.89
C GLY A 330 26.79 1.40 -6.47
N ARG A 331 26.66 2.32 -5.52
CA ARG A 331 26.70 2.03 -4.09
C ARG A 331 25.42 2.56 -3.44
N PHE A 332 25.00 1.91 -2.37
CA PHE A 332 24.06 2.47 -1.41
C PHE A 332 24.84 2.85 -0.16
N ASP A 333 24.67 4.07 0.33
CA ASP A 333 25.30 4.50 1.58
C ASP A 333 24.29 4.24 2.71
N LEU A 334 24.62 3.27 3.56
CA LEU A 334 23.81 2.87 4.70
C LEU A 334 24.32 3.56 5.96
N ILE A 335 23.38 4.11 6.73
CA ILE A 335 23.61 4.80 7.98
C ILE A 335 22.77 4.10 9.04
N VAL A 336 23.40 3.66 10.12
CA VAL A 336 22.70 3.08 11.27
C VAL A 336 22.80 4.03 12.44
N ARG A 337 21.66 4.33 13.03
CA ARG A 337 21.53 5.21 14.21
C ARG A 337 20.96 4.41 15.37
N ASP A 338 21.39 4.76 16.58
CA ASP A 338 20.76 4.23 17.79
C ASP A 338 19.43 4.93 18.09
N GLU A 339 18.81 4.55 19.21
CA GLU A 339 17.54 5.14 19.67
C GLU A 339 17.64 6.63 20.00
N GLN A 340 18.84 7.14 20.30
CA GLN A 340 19.10 8.56 20.56
C GLN A 340 19.40 9.35 19.27
N GLY A 341 19.36 8.68 18.10
CA GLY A 341 19.65 9.27 16.79
C GLY A 341 21.14 9.42 16.49
N ALA A 342 22.03 8.97 17.37
CA ALA A 342 23.46 9.04 17.18
C ALA A 342 23.90 8.00 16.14
N VAL A 343 24.68 8.45 15.16
CA VAL A 343 25.24 7.56 14.13
C VAL A 343 26.20 6.58 14.79
N ARG A 344 25.87 5.28 14.70
CA ARG A 344 26.73 4.20 15.17
C ARG A 344 27.58 3.63 14.05
N TYR A 345 27.01 3.50 12.86
CA TYR A 345 27.71 2.95 11.70
C TYR A 345 27.38 3.69 10.42
N LYS A 346 28.37 3.77 9.53
CA LYS A 346 28.24 4.24 8.15
C LYS A 346 29.05 3.34 7.25
N TRP A 347 28.44 2.80 6.20
CA TRP A 347 29.17 2.03 5.21
C TRP A 347 28.51 2.12 3.84
N ALA A 348 29.30 1.87 2.80
CA ALA A 348 28.83 1.80 1.43
C ALA A 348 28.68 0.33 1.01
N ALA A 349 27.48 -0.07 0.61
CA ALA A 349 27.24 -1.41 0.06
C ALA A 349 27.22 -1.35 -1.47
N LYS A 350 27.99 -2.22 -2.12
CA LYS A 350 28.06 -2.29 -3.58
C LYS A 350 26.77 -2.91 -4.12
N ALA A 351 26.07 -2.18 -4.98
CA ALA A 351 24.84 -2.63 -5.61
C ALA A 351 25.11 -3.52 -6.82
N ARG A 352 24.48 -4.71 -6.83
CA ARG A 352 24.43 -5.57 -8.00
C ARG A 352 23.34 -5.05 -8.95
N VAL A 353 23.66 -4.94 -10.22
CA VAL A 353 22.66 -4.72 -11.27
C VAL A 353 22.04 -6.07 -11.59
N VAL A 354 20.74 -6.21 -11.32
CA VAL A 354 19.99 -7.47 -11.54
C VAL A 354 19.34 -7.46 -12.92
N ASP A 355 18.89 -6.28 -13.35
CA ASP A 355 18.35 -6.02 -14.68
C ASP A 355 18.80 -4.63 -15.16
N SER A 356 18.60 -4.32 -16.44
CA SER A 356 18.81 -3.00 -17.06
C SER A 356 18.27 -1.80 -16.26
N THR A 357 17.25 -2.02 -15.43
CA THR A 357 16.56 -1.00 -14.61
C THR A 357 16.67 -1.24 -13.10
N ILE A 358 17.08 -2.42 -12.65
CA ILE A 358 17.02 -2.83 -11.24
C ILE A 358 18.40 -2.99 -10.61
N GLN A 359 18.54 -2.43 -9.41
CA GLN A 359 19.65 -2.66 -8.51
C GLN A 359 19.19 -3.30 -7.22
N LEU A 360 19.99 -4.24 -6.72
CA LEU A 360 19.72 -4.97 -5.51
C LEU A 360 20.99 -5.08 -4.67
N VAL A 361 20.81 -4.92 -3.36
CA VAL A 361 21.79 -5.27 -2.34
C VAL A 361 21.07 -6.10 -1.29
N THR A 362 21.68 -7.24 -0.94
CA THR A 362 21.32 -8.00 0.26
C THR A 362 22.55 -8.06 1.13
N ILE A 363 22.42 -7.65 2.39
CA ILE A 363 23.50 -7.63 3.37
C ILE A 363 23.14 -8.59 4.49
N SER A 364 23.92 -9.65 4.64
CA SER A 364 23.76 -10.62 5.72
C SER A 364 24.79 -10.42 6.83
N PRO A 365 24.62 -11.07 8.00
CA PRO A 365 25.62 -11.15 9.07
C PRO A 365 26.96 -11.76 8.66
N THR A 366 27.05 -12.40 7.49
CA THR A 366 28.28 -12.95 6.93
C THR A 366 29.02 -11.89 6.13
N ASP A 367 28.29 -10.97 5.50
CA ASP A 367 28.85 -9.89 4.67
C ASP A 367 29.29 -8.69 5.50
N HIS A 368 28.60 -8.39 6.61
CA HIS A 368 28.94 -7.25 7.46
C HIS A 368 28.58 -7.47 8.95
N PRO A 369 29.52 -7.25 9.90
CA PRO A 369 29.29 -7.53 11.32
C PRO A 369 28.25 -6.61 11.98
N VAL A 370 27.98 -5.43 11.38
CA VAL A 370 26.98 -4.47 11.89
C VAL A 370 25.59 -5.09 12.03
N ILE A 371 25.24 -6.04 11.17
CA ILE A 371 23.91 -6.68 11.17
C ILE A 371 23.67 -7.40 12.50
N ARG A 372 24.71 -7.97 13.12
CA ARG A 372 24.62 -8.63 14.44
C ARG A 372 24.49 -7.64 15.61
N GLN A 373 24.78 -6.37 15.37
CA GLN A 373 24.84 -5.34 16.40
C GLN A 373 23.59 -4.46 16.43
N LEU A 374 22.71 -4.56 15.41
CA LEU A 374 21.41 -3.91 15.41
C LEU A 374 20.53 -4.41 16.57
N ARG A 375 19.73 -3.49 17.13
CA ARG A 375 18.85 -3.69 18.29
C ARG A 375 17.48 -3.12 18.00
N ALA A 376 16.50 -3.49 18.82
CA ALA A 376 15.17 -2.90 18.78
C ALA A 376 15.27 -1.36 18.94
N GLY A 377 14.40 -0.63 18.24
CA GLY A 377 14.38 0.84 18.26
C GLY A 377 15.50 1.54 17.49
N TRP A 378 16.54 0.83 17.03
CA TRP A 378 17.58 1.42 16.19
C TRP A 378 17.06 1.66 14.77
N GLU A 379 17.69 2.58 14.05
CA GLU A 379 17.25 3.00 12.72
C GLU A 379 18.26 2.62 11.66
N VAL A 380 17.76 2.10 10.54
CA VAL A 380 18.52 1.89 9.31
C VAL A 380 18.05 2.90 8.29
N GLU A 381 18.98 3.70 7.81
CA GLU A 381 18.76 4.73 6.81
C GLU A 381 19.62 4.42 5.58
N VAL A 382 19.06 4.56 4.38
CA VAL A 382 19.76 4.35 3.12
C VAL A 382 19.66 5.61 2.29
N GLN A 383 20.79 6.26 2.07
CA GLN A 383 20.90 7.42 1.21
C GLN A 383 20.84 6.96 -0.26
N LEU A 384 19.95 7.58 -1.01
CA LEU A 384 19.63 7.15 -2.37
C LEU A 384 20.32 8.04 -3.46
N GLY A 385 20.97 9.12 -3.03
CA GLY A 385 21.88 9.95 -3.83
C GLY A 385 21.20 11.07 -4.66
N GLN A 386 21.99 12.01 -5.18
CA GLN A 386 21.53 13.29 -5.77
C GLN A 386 20.83 13.20 -7.15
N TYR A 387 20.72 12.03 -7.78
CA TYR A 387 20.12 11.87 -9.12
C TYR A 387 18.77 11.14 -9.07
N TYR A 388 17.85 11.66 -8.26
CA TYR A 388 16.59 11.02 -7.91
C TYR A 388 15.48 11.13 -8.94
N SER A 389 15.61 11.99 -9.95
CA SER A 389 14.57 12.26 -10.95
C SER A 389 14.23 11.06 -11.87
N PHE A 390 14.77 9.87 -11.60
CA PHE A 390 14.62 8.68 -12.43
C PHE A 390 14.37 7.38 -11.65
N VAL A 391 14.21 7.44 -10.32
CA VAL A 391 13.87 6.27 -9.50
C VAL A 391 12.36 6.08 -9.53
N ARG A 392 11.85 4.90 -9.91
CA ARG A 392 10.41 4.63 -9.89
C ARG A 392 10.00 3.85 -8.63
N LEU A 393 10.87 2.98 -8.15
CA LEU A 393 10.67 2.18 -6.93
C LEU A 393 11.96 2.15 -6.12
N ALA A 394 11.86 2.35 -4.81
CA ALA A 394 12.91 2.05 -3.86
C ALA A 394 12.31 1.29 -2.67
N SER A 395 13.00 0.26 -2.19
CA SER A 395 12.58 -0.50 -1.03
C SER A 395 13.76 -0.72 -0.10
N LEU A 396 13.50 -0.55 1.20
CA LEU A 396 14.37 -0.94 2.29
C LEU A 396 13.60 -1.98 3.11
N SER A 397 14.14 -3.19 3.15
CA SER A 397 13.56 -4.31 3.88
C SER A 397 14.57 -4.81 4.91
N VAL A 398 14.10 -5.13 6.11
CA VAL A 398 14.93 -5.74 7.15
C VAL A 398 14.21 -6.98 7.66
N GLY A 399 14.83 -8.13 7.43
CA GLY A 399 14.41 -9.41 7.99
C GLY A 399 15.10 -9.64 9.33
N TYR A 400 14.34 -10.01 10.35
CA TYR A 400 14.82 -10.27 11.70
C TYR A 400 14.07 -11.47 12.32
N ILE A 401 14.53 -11.90 13.50
CA ILE A 401 13.86 -12.90 14.34
C ILE A 401 13.88 -12.39 15.77
N GLU A 402 12.76 -12.51 16.48
CA GLU A 402 12.70 -12.29 17.93
C GLU A 402 13.23 -13.53 18.67
N ARG A 403 14.19 -13.33 19.58
CA ARG A 403 14.65 -14.40 20.47
C ARG A 403 13.78 -14.46 21.71
N GLN A 404 13.14 -15.59 21.93
CA GLN A 404 12.71 -15.96 23.28
C GLN A 404 13.97 -16.35 24.05
N ASP A 405 14.31 -15.59 25.08
CA ASP A 405 15.44 -15.90 25.97
C ASP A 405 15.18 -17.14 26.83
#